data_AF-A0A4Y9QH05-F1
#
_entry.id   AF-A0A4Y9QH05-F1
#
_cell.length_a   1.000
_cell.length_b   1.000
_cell.length_c   1.000
_cell.angle_alpha   90.00
_cell.angle_beta   90.00
_cell.angle_gamma   90.00
#
_symmetry.space_group_name_H-M   'P 1'
#
loop_
_entity.id
_entity.type
_entity.pdbx_description
1 polymer ?
#
loop_
_entity_poly.entity_id
_entity_poly.type
_entity_poly.pdbx_seq_one_letter_code
_entity_poly.pdbx_strand_id
1 'polypeptide(L)'
;GKPLAFGEVNRPGNAQGAFFIGLPGNPVSSFITFLLFVRPFLLRLQGVDHVAPRSFALRADFDWPKADRRNEFLRARMNDQGGLDLFPNQSSAVLTSTVWGDGVIDNPPGQTIARGDTVRFIPFNELLF
;
A
#
# COMPACT_ATOMS: atom_id res chain seq x y z
N GLY A 1 -0.48 4.88 8.24
CA GLY A 1 -0.31 6.30 7.88
C GLY A 1 -0.81 7.19 9.01
N LYS A 2 -0.34 8.45 9.08
CA LYS A 2 -1.03 9.57 9.74
C LYS A 2 -2.37 9.84 9.01
N PRO A 3 -3.32 10.62 9.56
CA PRO A 3 -4.74 10.55 9.19
C PRO A 3 -4.98 10.76 7.69
N LEU A 4 -5.74 9.85 7.08
CA LEU A 4 -6.40 10.05 5.79
C LEU A 4 -7.64 10.90 6.05
N ALA A 5 -7.72 12.07 5.42
CA ALA A 5 -8.94 12.87 5.45
C ALA A 5 -9.81 12.51 4.25
N PHE A 6 -11.11 12.32 4.46
CA PHE A 6 -12.09 12.08 3.40
C PHE A 6 -13.33 12.94 3.66
N GLY A 7 -13.90 13.53 2.61
CA GLY A 7 -15.13 14.30 2.70
C GLY A 7 -15.61 14.83 1.35
N GLU A 8 -16.63 15.67 1.39
CA GLU A 8 -17.18 16.34 0.21
C GLU A 8 -17.15 17.85 0.40
N VAL A 9 -16.82 18.57 -0.67
CA VAL A 9 -16.78 20.03 -0.71
C VAL A 9 -17.92 20.52 -1.61
N ASN A 10 -18.75 21.41 -1.07
CA ASN A 10 -19.82 22.04 -1.82
C ASN A 10 -19.26 22.90 -2.95
N ARG A 11 -19.85 22.78 -4.14
CA ARG A 11 -19.49 23.59 -5.30
C ARG A 11 -20.61 24.58 -5.61
N PRO A 12 -20.37 25.90 -5.52
CA PRO A 12 -21.36 26.89 -5.88
C PRO A 12 -21.87 26.67 -7.31
N GLY A 13 -23.19 26.61 -7.50
CA GLY A 13 -23.80 26.41 -8.81
C GLY A 13 -23.79 24.97 -9.35
N ASN A 14 -23.36 23.98 -8.56
CA ASN A 14 -23.45 22.57 -8.92
C ASN A 14 -24.24 21.80 -7.85
N ALA A 15 -25.26 21.05 -8.26
CA ALA A 15 -26.05 20.22 -7.34
C ALA A 15 -25.23 19.06 -6.73
N GLN A 16 -24.09 18.71 -7.34
CA GLN A 16 -23.17 17.69 -6.85
C GLN A 16 -21.91 18.33 -6.26
N GLY A 17 -21.56 17.91 -5.04
CA GLY A 17 -20.28 18.24 -4.39
C GLY A 17 -19.07 17.68 -5.14
N ALA A 18 -17.87 17.96 -4.62
CA ALA A 18 -16.63 17.33 -5.05
C ALA A 18 -16.01 16.54 -3.91
N PHE A 19 -15.61 15.30 -4.16
CA PHE A 19 -14.90 14.50 -3.17
C PHE A 19 -13.52 15.08 -2.89
N PHE A 20 -13.14 15.09 -1.61
CA PHE A 20 -11.84 15.52 -1.11
C PHE A 20 -11.16 14.36 -0.40
N ILE A 21 -9.91 14.08 -0.77
CA ILE A 21 -9.08 13.09 -0.10
C ILE A 21 -7.73 13.71 0.25
N GLY A 22 -7.46 13.85 1.55
CA GLY A 22 -6.19 14.36 2.07
C GLY A 22 -5.18 13.23 2.27
N LEU A 23 -4.15 13.18 1.43
CA LEU A 23 -3.06 12.23 1.54
C LEU A 23 -2.03 12.66 2.61
N PRO A 24 -1.31 11.70 3.23
CA PRO A 24 -0.18 12.02 4.10
C PRO A 24 0.91 12.82 3.37
N GLY A 25 1.74 13.58 4.10
CA GLY A 25 2.83 14.36 3.50
C GLY A 25 4.10 13.55 3.16
N ASN A 26 4.28 12.36 3.75
CA ASN A 26 5.47 11.53 3.48
C ASN A 26 5.30 10.77 2.16
N PRO A 27 6.28 10.81 1.24
CA PRO A 27 6.10 10.37 -0.15
C PRO A 27 5.67 8.90 -0.30
N VAL A 28 6.29 7.98 0.46
CA VAL A 28 5.87 6.56 0.42
C VAL A 28 4.49 6.40 1.01
N SER A 29 4.15 7.14 2.07
CA SER A 29 2.82 7.08 2.66
C SER A 29 1.76 7.60 1.70
N SER A 30 2.00 8.72 1.02
CA SER A 30 1.10 9.27 0.00
C SER A 30 0.89 8.28 -1.13
N PHE A 31 1.99 7.72 -1.65
CA PHE A 31 1.95 6.75 -2.75
C PHE A 31 1.13 5.51 -2.40
N ILE A 32 1.46 4.83 -1.30
CA ILE A 32 0.75 3.62 -0.88
C ILE A 32 -0.71 3.92 -0.51
N THR A 33 -0.99 5.05 0.15
CA THR A 33 -2.37 5.45 0.47
C THR A 33 -3.18 5.74 -0.79
N PHE A 34 -2.58 6.39 -1.79
CA PHE A 34 -3.24 6.64 -3.06
C PHE A 34 -3.61 5.32 -3.75
N LEU A 35 -2.66 4.38 -3.85
CA LEU A 35 -2.89 3.10 -4.53
C LEU A 35 -3.94 2.23 -3.83
N LEU A 36 -3.93 2.17 -2.50
CA LEU A 36 -4.83 1.30 -1.75
C LEU A 36 -6.22 1.89 -1.49
N PHE A 37 -6.38 3.22 -1.51
CA PHE A 37 -7.65 3.87 -1.16
C PHE A 37 -8.17 4.79 -2.26
N VAL A 38 -7.34 5.67 -2.81
CA VAL A 38 -7.78 6.67 -3.80
C VAL A 38 -8.05 6.04 -5.16
N ARG A 39 -7.16 5.18 -5.66
CA ARG A 39 -7.37 4.48 -6.92
C ARG A 39 -8.66 3.66 -6.93
N PRO A 40 -8.92 2.75 -5.97
CA PRO A 40 -10.16 1.97 -5.99
C PRO A 40 -11.40 2.85 -5.85
N PHE A 41 -11.31 3.96 -5.11
CA PHE A 41 -12.36 4.96 -5.05
C PHE A 41 -12.66 5.59 -6.42
N LEU A 42 -11.63 6.03 -7.15
CA LEU A 42 -11.78 6.60 -8.49
C LEU A 42 -12.35 5.58 -9.49
N LEU A 43 -11.84 4.34 -9.48
CA LEU A 43 -12.34 3.26 -10.33
C LEU A 43 -13.83 2.98 -10.07
N ARG A 44 -14.24 2.97 -8.80
CA ARG A 44 -15.64 2.77 -8.42
C ARG A 44 -16.53 3.91 -8.92
N LEU A 45 -16.07 5.16 -8.85
CA LEU A 45 -16.78 6.31 -9.41
C LEU A 45 -16.89 6.24 -10.94
N GLN A 46 -15.96 5.57 -11.61
CA GLN A 46 -16.00 5.30 -13.06
C GLN A 46 -16.87 4.08 -13.43
N GLY A 47 -17.50 3.43 -12.45
CA GLY A 47 -18.38 2.28 -12.69
C GLY A 47 -17.67 0.93 -12.74
N VAL A 48 -16.40 0.84 -12.31
CA VAL A 48 -15.70 -0.45 -12.18
C VAL A 48 -16.17 -1.17 -10.92
N ASP A 49 -16.59 -2.43 -11.05
CA ASP A 49 -17.09 -3.24 -9.94
C ASP A 49 -15.96 -3.86 -9.11
N HIS A 50 -14.94 -4.44 -9.77
CA HIS A 50 -13.83 -5.11 -9.12
C HIS A 50 -12.61 -4.19 -9.02
N VAL A 51 -12.48 -3.50 -7.89
CA VAL A 51 -11.44 -2.48 -7.68
C VAL A 51 -10.34 -2.88 -6.70
N ALA A 52 -10.52 -3.99 -5.97
CA ALA A 52 -9.54 -4.47 -5.00
C ALA A 52 -8.33 -5.10 -5.73
N PRO A 53 -7.09 -4.76 -5.35
CA PRO A 53 -5.91 -5.35 -5.97
C PRO A 53 -5.79 -6.82 -5.60
N ARG A 54 -5.26 -7.63 -6.53
CA ARG A 54 -4.92 -9.01 -6.21
C ARG A 54 -3.71 -9.05 -5.28
N SER A 55 -3.66 -10.10 -4.48
CA SER A 55 -2.60 -10.36 -3.55
C SER A 55 -2.18 -11.82 -3.65
N PHE A 56 -0.93 -12.10 -3.38
CA PHE A 56 -0.34 -13.43 -3.44
C PHE A 56 0.25 -13.79 -2.09
N ALA A 57 0.18 -15.08 -1.75
CA ALA A 57 0.86 -15.64 -0.60
C ALA A 57 2.28 -16.02 -1.03
N LEU A 58 3.29 -15.33 -0.51
CA LEU A 58 4.70 -15.54 -0.87
C LEU A 58 5.57 -15.75 0.37
N ARG A 59 6.67 -16.49 0.20
CA ARG A 59 7.63 -16.75 1.27
C ARG A 59 8.48 -15.50 1.56
N ALA A 60 8.63 -15.13 2.82
CA ALA A 60 9.59 -14.11 3.25
C ALA A 60 11.00 -14.72 3.36
N ASP A 61 11.99 -14.16 2.69
CA ASP A 61 13.40 -14.60 2.80
C ASP A 61 14.24 -13.70 3.75
N PHE A 62 13.54 -12.93 4.59
CA PHE A 62 14.08 -11.99 5.56
C PHE A 62 13.40 -12.13 6.92
N ASP A 63 13.98 -11.49 7.93
CA ASP A 63 13.39 -11.34 9.26
C ASP A 63 12.90 -9.90 9.49
N TRP A 64 11.69 -9.77 10.03
CA TRP A 64 11.09 -8.54 10.55
C TRP A 64 10.69 -8.74 12.01
N PRO A 65 11.65 -8.62 12.94
CA PRO A 65 11.46 -9.06 14.33
C PRO A 65 10.68 -8.06 15.19
N LYS A 66 10.27 -6.90 14.63
CA LYS A 66 9.61 -5.83 15.38
C LYS A 66 8.19 -5.66 14.88
N ALA A 67 7.23 -6.07 15.71
CA ALA A 67 5.83 -5.77 15.48
C ALA A 67 5.54 -4.26 15.67
N ASP A 68 4.77 -3.68 14.77
CA ASP A 68 4.17 -2.34 14.93
C ASP A 68 2.70 -2.48 15.36
N ARG A 69 2.17 -1.48 16.06
CA ARG A 69 0.74 -1.43 16.44
C ARG A 69 -0.16 -1.08 15.26
N ARG A 70 0.42 -0.68 14.13
CA ARG A 70 -0.28 -0.29 12.92
C ARG A 70 -0.11 -1.37 11.86
N ASN A 71 -1.02 -1.40 10.91
CA ASN A 71 -0.82 -2.17 9.69
C ASN A 71 0.39 -1.60 8.94
N GLU A 72 1.33 -2.46 8.58
CA GLU A 72 2.54 -2.07 7.87
C GLU A 72 2.44 -2.49 6.40
N PHE A 73 2.82 -1.58 5.50
CA PHE A 73 2.98 -1.88 4.08
C PHE A 73 4.47 -1.88 3.76
N LEU A 74 5.10 -3.04 3.90
CA LEU A 74 6.54 -3.21 3.81
C LEU A 74 6.97 -3.40 2.36
N ARG A 75 7.89 -2.58 1.85
CA ARG A 75 8.33 -2.67 0.45
C ARG A 75 9.24 -3.86 0.26
N ALA A 76 8.89 -4.73 -0.67
CA ALA A 76 9.59 -5.96 -0.96
C ALA A 76 9.72 -6.18 -2.47
N ARG A 77 10.66 -7.03 -2.86
CA ARG A 77 10.93 -7.43 -4.24
C ARG A 77 10.90 -8.96 -4.32
N MET A 78 10.37 -9.51 -5.40
CA MET A 78 10.47 -10.93 -5.68
C MET A 78 11.91 -11.28 -6.04
N ASN A 79 12.44 -12.34 -5.45
CA ASN A 79 13.78 -12.82 -5.72
C ASN A 79 13.77 -14.06 -6.63
N ASP A 80 14.93 -14.45 -7.14
CA ASP A 80 15.08 -15.60 -8.05
C ASP A 80 14.77 -16.95 -7.37
N GLN A 81 14.67 -16.99 -6.04
CA GLN A 81 14.30 -18.18 -5.26
C GLN A 81 12.78 -18.31 -5.06
N GLY A 82 11.98 -17.44 -5.71
CA GLY A 82 10.52 -17.41 -5.59
C GLY A 82 10.02 -16.87 -4.25
N GLY A 83 10.90 -16.25 -3.45
CA GLY A 83 10.57 -15.58 -2.19
C GLY A 83 10.63 -14.06 -2.32
N LEU A 84 10.56 -13.39 -1.18
CA LEU A 84 10.61 -11.94 -1.08
C LEU A 84 11.85 -11.47 -0.34
N ASP A 85 12.53 -10.48 -0.91
CA ASP A 85 13.55 -9.69 -0.24
C ASP A 85 12.95 -8.38 0.26
N LEU A 86 13.31 -7.98 1.48
CA LEU A 86 12.83 -6.74 2.09
C LEU A 86 13.77 -5.58 1.80
N PHE A 87 13.22 -4.41 1.42
CA PHE A 87 14.04 -3.22 1.32
C PHE A 87 14.54 -2.81 2.73
N PRO A 88 15.86 -2.64 2.96
CA PRO A 88 16.38 -2.48 4.31
C PRO A 88 15.85 -1.25 5.07
N ASN A 89 15.57 -0.15 4.37
CA ASN A 89 15.08 1.08 4.97
C ASN A 89 13.58 1.29 4.72
N GLN A 90 12.76 0.85 5.67
CA GLN A 90 11.30 0.97 5.60
C GLN A 90 10.75 2.36 5.99
N SER A 91 11.59 3.39 6.12
CA SER A 91 11.11 4.76 6.38
C SER A 91 10.17 5.26 5.29
N SER A 92 9.07 5.90 5.71
CA SER A 92 8.07 6.46 4.79
C SER A 92 8.53 7.68 3.99
N ALA A 93 9.72 8.22 4.29
CA ALA A 93 10.35 9.30 3.54
C ALA A 93 11.21 8.79 2.36
N VAL A 94 11.51 7.48 2.30
CA VAL A 94 12.47 6.91 1.36
C VAL A 94 11.76 6.42 0.10
N LEU A 95 11.45 7.35 -0.81
CA LEU A 95 10.71 7.04 -2.03
C LEU A 95 11.41 6.01 -2.93
N THR A 96 12.74 5.96 -2.93
CA THR A 96 13.53 4.97 -3.69
C THR A 96 13.16 3.52 -3.37
N SER A 97 12.61 3.26 -2.19
CA SER A 97 12.10 1.93 -1.83
C SER A 97 10.93 1.46 -2.71
N THR A 98 10.13 2.38 -3.26
CA THR A 98 9.02 2.06 -4.18
C THR A 98 9.48 1.81 -5.61
N VAL A 99 10.63 2.37 -6.00
CA VAL A 99 11.27 2.09 -7.29
C VAL A 99 12.01 0.76 -7.25
N TRP A 100 12.59 0.44 -6.08
CA TRP A 100 13.28 -0.83 -5.88
C TRP A 100 12.30 -2.00 -5.73
N GLY A 101 11.21 -1.85 -4.99
CA GLY A 101 10.27 -2.95 -4.72
C GLY A 101 9.40 -3.31 -5.93
N ASP A 102 8.96 -4.56 -5.97
CA ASP A 102 7.94 -5.01 -6.91
C ASP A 102 6.53 -4.87 -6.33
N GLY A 103 6.42 -4.55 -5.03
CA GLY A 103 5.15 -4.42 -4.33
C GLY A 103 5.32 -4.15 -2.84
N VAL A 104 4.23 -4.38 -2.10
CA VAL A 104 4.21 -4.27 -0.65
C VAL A 104 3.69 -5.54 0.00
N ILE A 105 4.28 -5.89 1.14
CA ILE A 105 3.71 -6.86 2.07
C ILE A 105 2.70 -6.13 2.94
N ASP A 106 1.48 -6.65 3.00
CA ASP A 106 0.41 -6.22 3.90
C ASP A 106 0.56 -6.98 5.22
N ASN A 107 1.28 -6.39 6.18
CA ASN A 107 1.60 -6.99 7.47
C ASN A 107 0.62 -6.48 8.55
N PRO A 108 -0.25 -7.35 9.10
CA PRO A 108 -1.21 -6.97 10.12
C PRO A 108 -0.56 -6.38 11.39
N PRO A 109 -1.28 -5.52 12.14
CA PRO A 109 -0.82 -5.03 13.42
C PRO A 109 -0.38 -6.15 14.37
N GLY A 110 0.72 -5.92 15.09
CA GLY A 110 1.20 -6.85 16.11
C GLY A 110 1.98 -8.06 15.57
N GLN A 111 2.16 -8.17 14.25
CA GLN A 111 2.84 -9.30 13.63
C GLN A 111 4.33 -9.04 13.39
N THR A 112 5.14 -10.02 13.74
CA THR A 112 6.53 -10.18 13.28
C THR A 112 6.55 -11.13 12.09
N ILE A 113 7.61 -11.06 11.28
CA ILE A 113 7.83 -11.99 10.17
C ILE A 113 9.17 -12.67 10.39
N ALA A 114 9.19 -14.00 10.38
CA ALA A 114 10.41 -14.78 10.35
C ALA A 114 10.70 -15.24 8.92
N ARG A 115 11.98 -15.46 8.61
CA ARG A 115 12.36 -16.11 7.36
C ARG A 115 11.64 -17.46 7.22
N GLY A 116 11.03 -17.68 6.05
CA GLY A 116 10.24 -18.86 5.72
C GLY A 116 8.74 -18.68 5.89
N ASP A 117 8.31 -17.62 6.59
CA ASP A 117 6.88 -17.33 6.75
C ASP A 117 6.22 -17.01 5.42
N THR A 118 4.94 -17.37 5.31
CA THR A 118 4.11 -16.97 4.18
C THR A 118 3.41 -15.66 4.50
N VAL A 119 3.64 -14.66 3.67
CA VAL A 119 3.12 -13.30 3.85
C VAL A 119 2.21 -12.91 2.69
N ARG A 120 1.28 -11.98 2.97
CA ARG A 120 0.38 -11.40 1.97
C ARG A 120 1.12 -10.30 1.20
N PHE A 121 1.41 -10.55 -0.07
CA PHE A 121 2.09 -9.61 -0.96
C PHE A 121 1.13 -9.02 -1.99
N ILE A 122 1.15 -7.70 -2.16
CA ILE A 122 0.38 -6.96 -3.15
C ILE A 122 1.39 -6.36 -4.14
N PRO A 123 1.50 -6.92 -5.36
CA PRO A 123 2.40 -6.39 -6.38
C PRO A 123 1.99 -4.99 -6.84
N PHE A 124 2.95 -4.16 -7.23
CA PHE A 124 2.68 -2.85 -7.80
C PHE A 124 1.97 -2.93 -9.15
N ASN A 125 2.16 -4.00 -9.93
CA ASN A 125 1.43 -4.14 -11.21
C ASN A 125 -0.09 -4.24 -11.00
N GLU A 126 -0.55 -4.91 -9.94
CA GLU A 126 -1.97 -4.99 -9.55
C GLU A 126 -2.51 -3.66 -8.99
N LEU A 127 -1.62 -2.75 -8.60
CA LEU A 127 -1.96 -1.43 -8.09
C LEU A 127 -1.88 -0.33 -9.16
N LEU A 128 -1.02 -0.48 -10.16
CA LEU A 128 -0.73 0.55 -11.17
C LEU A 128 -1.43 0.31 -12.51
N PHE A 129 -1.68 -0.95 -12.87
CA PHE A 129 -2.31 -1.35 -14.13
C PHE A 129 -3.63 -2.07 -13.88
#